data_AF-A0A9P5DVD1-F1
#
_entry.id   AF-A0A9P5DVD1-F1
#
_cell.length_a   1.000
_cell.length_b   1.000
_cell.length_c   1.000
_cell.angle_alpha   90.00
_cell.angle_beta   90.00
_cell.angle_gamma   90.00
#
_symmetry.space_group_name_H-M   'P 1'
#
loop_
_entity.id
_entity.type
_entity.pdbx_description
1 polymer ?
#
loop_
_entity_poly.entity_id
_entity_poly.type
_entity_poly.pdbx_seq_one_letter_code
_entity_poly.pdbx_strand_id
1 'polypeptide(L)'
;MPSLLGSLVYLAVPFNPRPKAQIFQHKHSVFVGEPSLELDRAWKKVLNNSNIRITEEEISHISGRKEQAIELPDGGYFATLNVYHNLHFIKRLHHYMYPDYYFPNITQEQKRANEYHNHHCLDMLRQSIMCQGDMQLLTMKWRPDGRIPTANFTSPHQCVNWDTLEKWASSRRIVNLMEPGYLIHPTLGPAYPEGHGDLIGEFLGHGNVSNNDDSVKYML
;
A
#
# COMPACT_ATOMS: atom_id res chain seq x y z
N MET A 1 21.41 -5.48 16.63
CA MET A 1 20.27 -4.92 17.37
C MET A 1 19.30 -4.35 16.34
N PRO A 2 18.01 -4.71 16.32
CA PRO A 2 17.10 -4.25 15.28
C PRO A 2 16.92 -2.73 15.38
N SER A 3 16.90 -2.05 14.22
CA SER A 3 16.76 -0.59 14.11
C SER A 3 15.47 -0.09 14.76
N LEU A 4 15.60 0.97 15.54
CA LEU A 4 14.65 1.43 16.56
C LEU A 4 13.32 1.99 16.01
N LEU A 5 13.19 2.19 14.69
CA LEU A 5 11.93 2.67 14.11
C LEU A 5 10.83 1.60 14.13
N GLY A 6 11.20 0.31 13.99
CA GLY A 6 10.25 -0.78 14.23
C GLY A 6 9.66 -0.63 15.64
N SER A 7 10.50 -0.32 16.64
CA SER A 7 10.05 -0.20 18.02
C SER A 7 9.06 0.94 18.24
N LEU A 8 9.22 2.13 17.65
CA LEU A 8 8.29 3.24 17.89
C LEU A 8 6.90 3.01 17.27
N VAL A 9 6.83 2.47 16.05
CA VAL A 9 5.54 2.13 15.44
C VAL A 9 4.90 0.93 16.14
N TYR A 10 5.67 -0.10 16.52
CA TYR A 10 5.16 -1.24 17.30
C TYR A 10 4.70 -0.84 18.71
N LEU A 11 5.32 0.18 19.32
CA LEU A 11 4.86 0.74 20.60
C LEU A 11 3.55 1.52 20.43
N ALA A 12 3.39 2.27 19.34
CA ALA A 12 2.18 3.02 19.06
C ALA A 12 1.01 2.13 18.61
N VAL A 13 1.31 1.03 17.92
CA VAL A 13 0.33 0.13 17.33
C VAL A 13 0.66 -1.33 17.70
N PRO A 14 0.36 -1.75 18.95
CA PRO A 14 0.62 -3.11 19.37
C PRO A 14 -0.29 -4.12 18.66
N PHE A 15 0.19 -5.35 18.55
CA PHE A 15 -0.64 -6.49 18.17
C PHE A 15 -1.77 -6.69 19.18
N ASN A 16 -2.92 -7.15 18.70
CA ASN A 16 -4.00 -7.53 19.59
C ASN A 16 -3.57 -8.75 20.43
N PRO A 17 -3.56 -8.66 21.77
CA PRO A 17 -3.13 -9.77 22.63
C PRO A 17 -4.08 -10.98 22.54
N ARG A 18 -5.29 -10.80 22.00
CA ARG A 18 -6.23 -11.90 21.74
C ARG A 18 -6.20 -12.25 20.25
N PRO A 19 -5.83 -13.49 19.88
CA PRO A 19 -5.93 -13.94 18.51
C PRO A 19 -7.36 -13.78 18.00
N LYS A 20 -7.54 -13.12 16.85
CA LYS A 20 -8.84 -13.04 16.17
C LYS A 20 -8.84 -14.05 15.02
N ALA A 21 -9.96 -14.76 14.85
CA ALA A 21 -10.08 -15.90 13.95
C ALA A 21 -10.26 -15.55 12.45
N GLN A 22 -9.99 -14.32 12.00
CA GLN A 22 -10.58 -13.85 10.75
C GLN A 22 -9.59 -13.14 9.82
N ILE A 23 -8.74 -13.94 9.16
CA ILE A 23 -8.12 -13.57 7.88
C ILE A 23 -9.00 -14.07 6.70
N PHE A 24 -10.12 -14.75 7.00
CA PHE A 24 -10.98 -15.36 6.00
C PHE A 24 -12.47 -15.25 6.37
N GLN A 25 -13.13 -14.18 5.90
CA GLN A 25 -14.58 -14.07 5.92
C GLN A 25 -15.10 -14.10 4.48
N HIS A 26 -15.60 -15.25 4.03
CA HIS A 26 -16.09 -15.46 2.66
C HIS A 26 -17.39 -14.70 2.31
N LYS A 27 -18.08 -14.12 3.29
CA LYS A 27 -19.36 -13.44 3.04
C LYS A 27 -19.10 -11.99 2.62
N HIS A 28 -19.18 -11.74 1.31
CA HIS A 28 -19.23 -10.43 0.65
C HIS A 28 -18.14 -9.44 1.10
N SER A 29 -16.91 -9.64 0.61
CA SER A 29 -15.87 -8.61 0.72
C SER A 29 -16.08 -7.55 -0.35
N VAL A 30 -16.11 -6.28 0.06
CA VAL A 30 -16.19 -5.11 -0.85
C VAL A 30 -14.90 -4.88 -1.67
N PHE A 31 -13.84 -5.65 -1.39
CA PHE A 31 -12.53 -5.51 -2.04
C PHE A 31 -12.31 -6.48 -3.21
N VAL A 32 -13.28 -7.35 -3.53
CA VAL A 32 -13.20 -8.37 -4.58
C VAL A 32 -14.43 -8.34 -5.48
N GLY A 33 -14.30 -8.88 -6.70
CA GLY A 33 -15.37 -8.93 -7.70
C GLY A 33 -15.06 -8.05 -8.92
N GLU A 34 -16.07 -7.87 -9.77
CA GLU A 34 -15.97 -6.99 -10.95
C GLU A 34 -15.74 -5.52 -10.55
N PRO A 35 -15.09 -4.71 -11.42
CA PRO A 35 -14.89 -3.28 -11.16
C PRO A 35 -16.20 -2.56 -10.84
N SER A 36 -16.19 -1.74 -9.79
CA SER A 36 -17.34 -0.94 -9.38
C SER A 36 -16.93 0.26 -8.56
N LEU A 37 -17.77 1.29 -8.54
CA LEU A 37 -17.55 2.49 -7.72
C LEU A 37 -17.46 2.17 -6.21
N GLU A 38 -18.16 1.14 -5.74
CA GLU A 38 -18.10 0.73 -4.34
C GLU A 38 -16.73 0.13 -4.00
N LEU A 39 -16.24 -0.78 -4.85
CA LEU A 39 -14.92 -1.39 -4.71
C LEU A 39 -13.81 -0.35 -4.77
N ASP A 40 -13.88 0.58 -5.73
CA ASP A 40 -12.89 1.64 -5.90
C ASP A 40 -12.85 2.57 -4.67
N ARG A 41 -14.02 2.88 -4.09
CA ARG A 41 -14.12 3.67 -2.85
C ARG A 41 -13.57 2.91 -1.64
N ALA A 42 -13.80 1.61 -1.55
CA ALA A 42 -13.27 0.78 -0.47
C ALA A 42 -11.74 0.75 -0.51
N TRP A 43 -11.15 0.49 -1.68
CA TRP A 43 -9.70 0.53 -1.89
C TRP A 43 -9.10 1.92 -1.67
N LYS A 44 -9.76 2.98 -2.15
CA LYS A 44 -9.35 4.36 -1.86
C LYS A 44 -9.32 4.63 -0.36
N LYS A 45 -10.36 4.21 0.37
CA LYS A 45 -10.47 4.45 1.81
C LYS A 45 -9.35 3.77 2.59
N VAL A 46 -9.05 2.50 2.29
CA VAL A 46 -8.02 1.75 3.03
C VAL A 46 -6.60 2.22 2.73
N LEU A 47 -6.37 2.84 1.57
CA LEU A 47 -5.07 3.41 1.18
C LEU A 47 -4.95 4.91 1.48
N ASN A 48 -5.98 5.55 2.03
CA ASN A 48 -5.99 7.00 2.21
C ASN A 48 -4.91 7.51 3.18
N ASN A 49 -4.40 6.63 4.06
CA ASN A 49 -3.41 6.95 5.08
C ASN A 49 -2.01 6.38 4.75
N SER A 50 -1.75 6.02 3.48
CA SER A 50 -0.46 5.49 3.04
C SER A 50 0.72 6.40 3.37
N ASN A 51 0.60 7.68 2.99
CA ASN A 51 1.66 8.67 3.05
C ASN A 51 1.56 9.46 4.35
N ILE A 52 2.60 9.32 5.16
CA ILE A 52 2.67 9.88 6.50
C ILE A 52 3.89 10.78 6.65
N ARG A 53 3.76 11.75 7.54
CA ARG A 53 4.87 12.51 8.08
C ARG A 53 5.45 11.78 9.28
N ILE A 54 6.77 11.64 9.28
CA ILE A 54 7.54 11.20 10.45
C ILE A 54 8.43 12.32 10.97
N THR A 55 8.76 12.28 12.25
CA THR A 55 9.60 13.28 12.91
C THR A 55 11.08 13.03 12.63
N GLU A 56 11.91 14.03 12.93
CA GLU A 56 13.37 13.90 12.89
C GLU A 56 13.89 12.84 13.87
N GLU A 57 13.29 12.75 15.05
CA GLU A 57 13.61 11.71 16.04
C GLU A 57 13.32 10.32 15.47
N GLU A 58 12.15 10.12 14.87
CA GLU A 58 11.76 8.87 14.24
C GLU A 58 12.76 8.48 13.13
N ILE A 59 13.01 9.34 12.13
CA ILE A 59 13.91 8.98 11.01
C ILE A 59 15.36 8.74 11.48
N SER A 60 15.83 9.44 12.52
CA SER A 60 17.18 9.29 13.06
C SER A 60 17.42 7.90 13.68
N HIS A 61 16.36 7.19 14.05
CA HIS A 61 16.44 5.79 14.50
C HIS A 61 16.63 4.77 13.37
N ILE A 62 16.57 5.21 12.10
CA ILE A 62 16.89 4.38 10.94
C ILE A 62 18.27 4.78 10.41
N SER A 63 19.28 3.97 10.73
CA SER A 63 20.66 4.23 10.34
C SER A 63 20.81 4.50 8.84
N GLY A 64 21.38 5.65 8.49
CA GLY A 64 21.70 6.06 7.12
C GLY A 64 20.51 6.49 6.25
N ARG A 65 19.32 6.68 6.83
CA ARG A 65 18.14 7.11 6.05
C ARG A 65 17.86 8.60 6.11
N LYS A 66 18.27 9.29 7.17
CA LYS A 66 17.99 10.72 7.34
C LYS A 66 18.56 11.55 6.19
N GLU A 67 19.78 11.24 5.77
CA GLU A 67 20.49 11.94 4.69
C GLU A 67 19.87 11.72 3.30
N GLN A 68 19.07 10.66 3.16
CA GLN A 68 18.38 10.28 1.92
C GLN A 68 16.89 10.62 1.94
N ALA A 69 16.37 11.07 3.09
CA ALA A 69 14.95 11.30 3.29
C ALA A 69 14.51 12.59 2.60
N ILE A 70 13.26 12.58 2.14
CA ILE A 70 12.62 13.78 1.58
C ILE A 70 12.06 14.59 2.77
N GLU A 71 12.68 15.74 3.02
CA GLU A 71 12.18 16.72 3.99
C GLU A 71 10.95 17.44 3.43
N LEU A 72 9.92 17.59 4.25
CA LEU A 72 8.68 18.26 3.88
C LEU A 72 8.82 19.77 4.10
N PRO A 73 8.19 20.61 3.26
CA PRO A 73 8.33 22.07 3.33
C PRO A 73 7.80 22.67 4.64
N ASP A 74 6.90 21.96 5.32
CA ASP A 74 6.30 22.33 6.59
C ASP A 74 6.80 21.45 7.76
N GLY A 75 7.97 20.82 7.58
CA GLY A 75 8.72 20.11 8.61
C GLY A 75 8.42 18.60 8.69
N GLY A 76 9.41 17.84 9.13
CA GLY A 76 9.37 16.37 9.17
C GLY A 76 9.71 15.75 7.82
N TYR A 77 9.53 14.44 7.71
CA TYR A 77 9.97 13.66 6.56
C TYR A 77 8.84 12.84 5.97
N PHE A 78 8.84 12.72 4.64
CA PHE A 78 7.90 11.88 3.91
C PHE A 78 8.24 10.40 4.07
N ALA A 79 7.26 9.59 4.47
CA ALA A 79 7.36 8.13 4.49
C ALA A 79 6.03 7.46 4.11
N THR A 80 6.12 6.19 3.71
CA THR A 80 4.96 5.31 3.46
C THR A 80 5.10 4.05 4.31
N LEU A 81 4.02 3.60 4.95
CA LEU A 81 4.07 2.33 5.69
C LEU A 81 4.01 1.14 4.72
N ASN A 82 4.88 0.14 4.92
CA ASN A 82 4.94 -1.06 4.08
C ASN A 82 3.60 -1.81 3.98
N VAL A 83 2.75 -1.78 5.01
CA VAL A 83 1.43 -2.44 4.94
C VAL A 83 0.52 -1.81 3.88
N TYR A 84 0.54 -0.49 3.74
CA TYR A 84 -0.21 0.20 2.69
C TYR A 84 0.41 -0.03 1.31
N HIS A 85 1.75 -0.11 1.21
CA HIS A 85 2.42 -0.51 -0.03
C HIS A 85 2.01 -1.93 -0.47
N ASN A 86 1.93 -2.87 0.47
CA ASN A 86 1.46 -4.24 0.18
C ASN A 86 -0.02 -4.27 -0.24
N LEU A 87 -0.88 -3.49 0.42
CA LEU A 87 -2.29 -3.33 0.04
C LEU A 87 -2.45 -2.67 -1.33
N HIS A 88 -1.60 -1.70 -1.68
CA HIS A 88 -1.55 -1.09 -3.00
C HIS A 88 -1.30 -2.15 -4.07
N PHE A 89 -0.36 -3.07 -3.86
CA PHE A 89 -0.15 -4.14 -4.81
C PHE A 89 -1.33 -5.11 -4.93
N ILE A 90 -2.00 -5.44 -3.82
CA ILE A 90 -3.21 -6.29 -3.88
C ILE A 90 -4.29 -5.60 -4.73
N LYS A 91 -4.46 -4.28 -4.59
CA LYS A 91 -5.33 -3.49 -5.48
C LYS A 91 -4.86 -3.55 -6.95
N ARG A 92 -3.55 -3.42 -7.21
CA ARG A 92 -3.01 -3.50 -8.57
C ARG A 92 -3.23 -4.86 -9.22
N LEU A 93 -3.13 -5.96 -8.46
CA LEU A 93 -3.46 -7.30 -8.95
C LEU A 93 -4.90 -7.35 -9.46
N HIS A 94 -5.83 -6.72 -8.73
CA HIS A 94 -7.21 -6.55 -9.19
C HIS A 94 -7.28 -5.73 -10.48
N HIS A 95 -6.64 -4.57 -10.53
CA HIS A 95 -6.64 -3.74 -11.74
C HIS A 95 -6.04 -4.46 -12.96
N TYR A 96 -5.03 -5.31 -12.75
CA TYR A 96 -4.38 -6.11 -13.80
C TYR A 96 -5.30 -7.21 -14.36
N MET A 97 -6.28 -7.68 -13.58
CA MET A 97 -7.32 -8.59 -14.08
C MET A 97 -8.36 -7.89 -14.97
N TYR A 98 -8.49 -6.56 -14.85
CA TYR A 98 -9.48 -5.76 -15.57
C TYR A 98 -8.84 -4.57 -16.32
N PRO A 99 -7.88 -4.83 -17.23
CA PRO A 99 -7.11 -3.77 -17.89
C PRO A 99 -7.97 -2.86 -18.76
N ASP A 100 -9.01 -3.39 -19.41
CA ASP A 100 -9.91 -2.60 -20.26
C ASP A 100 -10.70 -1.55 -19.45
N TYR A 101 -10.93 -1.81 -18.16
CA TYR A 101 -11.62 -0.89 -17.26
C TYR A 101 -10.66 0.12 -16.62
N TYR A 102 -9.53 -0.35 -16.08
CA TYR A 102 -8.62 0.48 -15.27
C TYR A 102 -7.51 1.17 -16.08
N PHE A 103 -7.18 0.65 -17.26
CA PHE A 103 -6.15 1.18 -18.13
C PHE A 103 -6.66 1.30 -19.58
N PRO A 104 -7.83 1.93 -19.82
CA PRO A 104 -8.33 2.11 -21.17
C PRO A 104 -7.38 3.04 -21.94
N ASN A 105 -7.12 2.70 -23.21
CA ASN A 105 -6.35 3.54 -24.14
C ASN A 105 -4.89 3.83 -23.74
N ILE A 106 -4.28 3.01 -22.89
CA ILE A 106 -2.83 3.15 -22.60
C ILE A 106 -1.98 2.82 -23.83
N THR A 107 -0.84 3.52 -23.97
CA THR A 107 0.13 3.25 -25.04
C THR A 107 0.85 1.91 -24.81
N GLN A 108 1.51 1.41 -25.86
CA GLN A 108 2.32 0.20 -25.74
C GLN A 108 3.49 0.36 -24.75
N GLU A 109 4.02 1.58 -24.61
CA GLU A 109 5.04 1.92 -23.62
C GLU A 109 4.47 1.88 -22.20
N GLN A 110 3.32 2.53 -21.97
CA GLN A 110 2.62 2.48 -20.69
C GLN A 110 2.20 1.06 -20.30
N LYS A 111 1.88 0.21 -21.27
CA LYS A 111 1.59 -1.19 -21.03
C LYS A 111 2.83 -1.95 -20.52
N ARG A 112 3.99 -1.75 -21.16
CA ARG A 112 5.25 -2.37 -20.71
C ARG A 112 5.67 -1.86 -19.33
N ALA A 113 5.47 -0.56 -19.11
CA ALA A 113 5.66 0.06 -17.81
C ALA A 113 4.77 -0.62 -16.76
N ASN A 114 3.47 -0.73 -17.02
CA ASN A 114 2.53 -1.42 -16.12
C ASN A 114 2.95 -2.87 -15.83
N GLU A 115 3.38 -3.63 -16.85
CA GLU A 115 3.89 -4.98 -16.69
C GLU A 115 5.13 -5.03 -15.77
N TYR A 116 6.12 -4.15 -15.99
CA TYR A 116 7.29 -4.03 -15.11
C TYR A 116 6.89 -3.66 -13.67
N HIS A 117 5.97 -2.70 -13.53
CA HIS A 117 5.48 -2.27 -12.23
C HIS A 117 4.91 -3.46 -11.45
N ASN A 118 4.01 -4.20 -12.09
CA ASN A 118 3.37 -5.36 -11.45
C ASN A 118 4.39 -6.47 -11.10
N HIS A 119 5.44 -6.68 -11.89
CA HIS A 119 6.49 -7.64 -11.56
C HIS A 119 7.27 -7.27 -10.30
N HIS A 120 7.71 -6.01 -10.16
CA HIS A 120 8.46 -5.62 -8.96
C HIS A 120 7.57 -5.63 -7.72
N CYS A 121 6.31 -5.20 -7.84
CA CYS A 121 5.39 -5.22 -6.72
C CYS A 121 5.06 -6.65 -6.29
N LEU A 122 4.98 -7.60 -7.22
CA LEU A 122 4.81 -9.01 -6.91
C LEU A 122 5.96 -9.56 -6.05
N ASP A 123 7.20 -9.25 -6.44
CA ASP A 123 8.35 -9.71 -5.67
C ASP A 123 8.44 -8.99 -4.31
N MET A 124 8.13 -7.70 -4.23
CA MET A 124 8.07 -6.97 -2.95
C MET A 124 7.00 -7.52 -2.00
N LEU A 125 5.81 -7.87 -2.52
CA LEU A 125 4.77 -8.50 -1.70
C LEU A 125 5.24 -9.87 -1.21
N ARG A 126 5.83 -10.70 -2.08
CA ARG A 126 6.41 -11.99 -1.69
C ARG A 126 7.45 -11.81 -0.57
N GLN A 127 8.40 -10.90 -0.73
CA GLN A 127 9.42 -10.60 0.28
C GLN A 127 8.79 -10.13 1.60
N SER A 128 7.78 -9.27 1.53
CA SER A 128 7.07 -8.77 2.72
C SER A 128 6.33 -9.88 3.46
N ILE A 129 5.63 -10.77 2.74
CA ILE A 129 4.94 -11.92 3.32
C ILE A 129 5.94 -12.86 4.00
N MET A 130 7.07 -13.13 3.35
CA MET A 130 8.14 -13.96 3.93
C MET A 130 8.80 -13.29 5.15
N CYS A 131 8.95 -11.96 5.13
CA CYS A 131 9.49 -11.19 6.24
C CYS A 131 8.56 -11.22 7.47
N GLN A 132 7.25 -11.12 7.26
CA GLN A 132 6.27 -11.20 8.35
C GLN A 132 6.04 -12.64 8.84
N GLY A 133 6.06 -13.62 7.93
CA GLY A 133 6.07 -15.05 8.24
C GLY A 133 4.90 -15.50 9.09
N ASP A 134 3.71 -15.67 8.51
CA ASP A 134 2.57 -16.21 9.25
C ASP A 134 2.80 -17.69 9.62
N MET A 135 2.98 -17.95 10.91
CA MET A 135 3.26 -19.28 11.45
C MET A 135 2.01 -20.02 11.93
N GLN A 136 0.79 -19.50 11.69
CA GLN A 136 -0.42 -20.21 12.06
C GLN A 136 -0.63 -21.47 11.21
N LEU A 137 -0.99 -22.58 11.87
CA LEU A 137 -1.19 -23.85 11.18
C LEU A 137 -2.52 -23.83 10.41
N LEU A 138 -2.45 -24.02 9.11
CA LEU A 138 -3.62 -24.34 8.28
C LEU A 138 -3.92 -25.84 8.39
N THR A 139 -4.92 -26.20 9.20
CA THR A 139 -5.32 -27.60 9.40
C THR A 139 -6.27 -28.07 8.30
N MET A 140 -6.37 -29.38 8.11
CA MET A 140 -7.27 -30.00 7.12
C MET A 140 -8.50 -30.58 7.81
N LYS A 141 -9.65 -30.56 7.12
CA LYS A 141 -10.91 -31.18 7.57
C LYS A 141 -11.57 -31.98 6.44
N TRP A 142 -12.27 -33.04 6.81
CA TRP A 142 -13.07 -33.82 5.86
C TRP A 142 -14.30 -33.04 5.41
N ARG A 143 -14.62 -33.16 4.12
CA ARG A 143 -15.88 -32.64 3.58
C ARG A 143 -17.01 -33.66 3.82
N PRO A 144 -18.23 -33.22 4.14
CA PRO A 144 -19.37 -34.14 4.23
C PRO A 144 -19.68 -34.86 2.91
N ASP A 145 -19.34 -34.23 1.78
CA ASP A 145 -19.72 -34.63 0.42
C ASP A 145 -18.54 -35.11 -0.44
N GLY A 146 -17.35 -35.30 0.13
CA GLY A 146 -16.14 -35.53 -0.67
C GLY A 146 -15.06 -36.33 0.04
N ARG A 147 -14.35 -37.15 -0.76
CA ARG A 147 -13.19 -37.94 -0.31
C ARG A 147 -11.90 -37.13 -0.18
N ILE A 148 -11.88 -35.89 -0.67
CA ILE A 148 -10.72 -35.00 -0.63
C ILE A 148 -10.90 -34.02 0.55
N PRO A 149 -9.94 -33.92 1.49
CA PRO A 149 -10.04 -32.98 2.60
C PRO A 149 -9.90 -31.53 2.09
N THR A 150 -10.46 -30.59 2.84
CA THR A 150 -10.35 -29.15 2.55
C THR A 150 -9.67 -28.43 3.70
N ALA A 151 -9.10 -27.26 3.42
CA ALA A 151 -8.44 -26.44 4.43
C ALA A 151 -9.46 -25.88 5.43
N ASN A 152 -9.05 -25.84 6.70
CA ASN A 152 -9.79 -25.23 7.78
C ASN A 152 -9.22 -23.84 8.08
N PHE A 153 -9.84 -22.83 7.47
CA PHE A 153 -9.39 -21.42 7.57
C PHE A 153 -9.78 -20.71 8.88
N THR A 154 -10.27 -21.44 9.89
CA THR A 154 -10.68 -20.85 11.17
C THR A 154 -9.54 -20.71 12.17
N SER A 155 -8.30 -21.03 11.78
CA SER A 155 -7.14 -20.89 12.66
C SER A 155 -7.01 -19.45 13.17
N PRO A 156 -6.79 -19.25 14.48
CA PRO A 156 -6.67 -17.92 15.06
C PRO A 156 -5.36 -17.26 14.62
N HIS A 157 -5.40 -15.97 14.29
CA HIS A 157 -4.19 -15.21 13.92
C HIS A 157 -3.93 -14.08 14.93
N GLN A 158 -2.66 -13.76 15.15
CA GLN A 158 -2.27 -12.55 15.85
C GLN A 158 -2.22 -11.40 14.84
N CYS A 159 -3.16 -10.47 14.95
CA CYS A 159 -3.29 -9.36 14.02
C CYS A 159 -2.96 -8.04 14.70
N VAL A 160 -2.41 -7.10 13.94
CA VAL A 160 -2.34 -5.68 14.33
C VAL A 160 -3.76 -5.18 14.59
N ASN A 161 -3.94 -4.31 15.58
CA ASN A 161 -5.21 -3.60 15.73
C ASN A 161 -5.35 -2.54 14.62
N TRP A 162 -6.11 -2.89 13.58
CA TRP A 162 -6.29 -2.05 12.39
C TRP A 162 -6.84 -0.66 12.72
N ASP A 163 -7.82 -0.56 13.62
CA ASP A 163 -8.41 0.73 13.99
C ASP A 163 -7.38 1.65 14.67
N THR A 164 -6.51 1.07 15.51
CA THR A 164 -5.41 1.81 16.13
C THR A 164 -4.39 2.27 15.09
N LEU A 165 -4.04 1.39 14.14
CA LEU A 165 -3.12 1.73 13.04
C LEU A 165 -3.67 2.88 12.20
N GLU A 166 -4.93 2.78 11.76
CA GLU A 166 -5.60 3.80 10.95
C GLU A 166 -5.69 5.13 11.69
N LYS A 167 -6.03 5.12 12.99
CA LYS A 167 -6.05 6.35 13.80
C LYS A 167 -4.66 6.96 13.92
N TRP A 168 -3.62 6.15 14.11
CA TRP A 168 -2.24 6.62 14.18
C TRP A 168 -1.77 7.21 12.84
N ALA A 169 -2.01 6.51 11.73
CA ALA A 169 -1.60 6.92 10.40
C ALA A 169 -2.35 8.16 9.92
N SER A 170 -3.68 8.22 10.15
CA SER A 170 -4.50 9.39 9.78
C SER A 170 -4.06 10.68 10.47
N SER A 171 -3.59 10.61 11.72
CA SER A 171 -3.06 11.79 12.43
C SER A 171 -1.74 12.34 11.85
N ARG A 172 -1.07 11.57 10.98
CA ARG A 172 0.20 11.91 10.32
C ARG A 172 0.06 12.07 8.82
N ARG A 173 -1.16 11.89 8.29
CA ARG A 173 -1.41 11.86 6.86
C ARG A 173 -1.00 13.17 6.21
N ILE A 174 -0.24 13.05 5.12
CA ILE A 174 0.11 14.19 4.28
C ILE A 174 -0.99 14.37 3.23
N VAL A 175 -1.77 15.44 3.36
CA VAL A 175 -2.90 15.73 2.45
C VAL A 175 -2.46 16.42 1.16
N ASN A 176 -1.38 17.18 1.21
CA ASN A 176 -0.96 18.09 0.15
C ASN A 176 0.18 17.50 -0.71
N LEU A 177 0.47 16.20 -0.58
CA LEU A 177 1.67 15.60 -1.18
C LEU A 177 1.77 15.84 -2.70
N MET A 178 0.63 15.77 -3.38
CA MET A 178 0.52 15.99 -4.82
C MET A 178 0.25 17.44 -5.20
N GLU A 179 0.07 18.36 -4.25
CA GLU A 179 -0.16 19.76 -4.58
C GLU A 179 1.08 20.34 -5.30
N PRO A 180 0.90 21.10 -6.40
CA PRO A 180 2.02 21.69 -7.12
C PRO A 180 2.91 22.51 -6.20
N GLY A 181 4.21 22.19 -6.20
CA GLY A 181 5.22 22.88 -5.39
C GLY A 181 5.35 22.40 -3.94
N TYR A 182 4.55 21.44 -3.48
CA TYR A 182 4.73 20.86 -2.14
C TYR A 182 5.97 19.97 -2.05
N LEU A 183 6.17 19.10 -3.05
CA LEU A 183 7.42 18.37 -3.24
C LEU A 183 8.21 18.97 -4.39
N ILE A 184 9.45 19.38 -4.11
CA ILE A 184 10.35 19.98 -5.10
C ILE A 184 11.62 19.15 -5.16
N HIS A 185 11.90 18.57 -6.33
CA HIS A 185 13.16 17.91 -6.60
C HIS A 185 14.29 18.95 -6.65
N PRO A 186 15.44 18.72 -5.98
CA PRO A 186 16.52 19.71 -5.88
C PRO A 186 17.04 20.24 -7.23
N THR A 187 16.97 19.41 -8.27
CA THR A 187 17.48 19.74 -9.62
C THR A 187 16.43 19.75 -10.72
N LEU A 188 15.24 19.18 -10.49
CA LEU A 188 14.23 18.95 -11.55
C LEU A 188 12.94 19.77 -11.34
N GLY A 189 12.80 20.46 -10.20
CA GLY A 189 11.62 21.27 -9.91
C GLY A 189 10.46 20.47 -9.31
N PRO A 190 9.21 20.95 -9.41
CA PRO A 190 8.05 20.35 -8.77
C PRO A 190 7.81 18.90 -9.20
N ALA A 191 7.58 17.99 -8.23
CA ALA A 191 7.33 16.57 -8.50
C ALA A 191 5.97 16.33 -9.20
N TYR A 192 4.97 17.14 -8.85
CA TYR A 192 3.60 17.05 -9.38
C TYR A 192 3.15 18.42 -9.92
N PRO A 193 3.67 18.86 -11.08
CA PRO A 193 3.35 20.19 -11.61
C PRO A 193 1.85 20.38 -11.94
N GLU A 194 1.17 19.29 -12.32
CA GLU A 194 -0.26 19.29 -12.68
C GLU A 194 -1.18 18.87 -11.53
N GLY A 195 -0.64 18.59 -10.33
CA GLY A 195 -1.45 18.23 -9.16
C GLY A 195 -1.86 16.76 -9.08
N HIS A 196 -1.35 15.91 -9.96
CA HIS A 196 -1.59 14.47 -9.99
C HIS A 196 -0.31 13.68 -10.30
N GLY A 197 -0.29 12.41 -9.89
CA GLY A 197 0.74 11.44 -10.30
C GLY A 197 0.47 10.84 -11.68
N ASP A 198 1.36 9.95 -12.13
CA ASP A 198 1.14 9.22 -13.37
C ASP A 198 0.16 8.05 -13.18
N LEU A 199 -0.51 7.63 -14.26
CA LEU A 199 -1.55 6.59 -14.24
C LEU A 199 -1.00 5.20 -13.86
N ILE A 200 0.23 4.87 -14.28
CA ILE A 200 0.84 3.56 -14.07
C ILE A 200 1.48 3.46 -12.71
N GLY A 201 1.94 4.58 -12.18
CA GLY A 201 2.65 4.72 -10.94
C GLY A 201 4.08 4.24 -10.93
N GLU A 202 4.70 4.12 -12.10
CA GLU A 202 6.06 3.63 -12.20
C GLU A 202 7.02 4.80 -12.37
N PHE A 203 8.01 4.89 -11.47
CA PHE A 203 9.10 5.87 -11.54
C PHE A 203 10.10 5.57 -12.67
N LEU A 204 9.63 5.24 -13.88
CA LEU A 204 10.45 5.37 -15.07
C LEU A 204 10.48 6.85 -15.40
N GLY A 205 11.56 7.52 -15.02
CA GLY A 205 11.75 8.95 -15.26
C GLY A 205 11.60 9.29 -16.74
N HIS A 206 10.39 9.68 -17.15
CA HIS A 206 10.11 10.25 -18.45
C HIS A 206 9.17 11.43 -18.30
N GLY A 207 9.63 12.57 -18.83
CA GLY A 207 8.92 13.83 -18.81
C GLY A 207 7.61 13.79 -19.59
N ASN A 208 6.77 14.78 -19.25
CA ASN A 208 5.60 15.23 -20.00
C ASN A 208 4.68 14.12 -20.53
N VAL A 209 3.84 13.60 -19.65
CA VAL A 209 2.55 13.03 -20.07
C VAL A 209 1.46 13.88 -19.44
N SER A 210 1.04 14.91 -20.18
CA SER A 210 -0.21 15.59 -19.93
C SER A 210 -1.35 14.63 -20.27
N ASN A 211 -2.31 14.47 -19.36
CA ASN A 211 -3.65 14.00 -19.71
C ASN A 211 -4.67 14.49 -18.68
N ASN A 212 -5.53 15.39 -19.15
CA ASN A 212 -6.78 15.79 -18.50
C ASN A 212 -7.67 14.56 -18.26
N ASP A 213 -7.63 14.01 -17.05
CA ASP A 213 -8.71 13.20 -16.50
C ASP A 213 -8.76 13.42 -14.97
N ASP A 214 -9.90 13.90 -14.48
CA ASP A 214 -10.20 14.21 -13.07
C ASP A 214 -10.26 12.95 -12.17
N SER A 215 -9.77 11.80 -12.64
CA SER A 215 -9.75 10.52 -11.93
C SER A 215 -8.37 10.12 -11.38
N VAL A 216 -7.28 10.81 -11.74
CA VAL A 216 -5.92 10.42 -11.32
C VAL A 216 -5.54 11.06 -9.98
N LYS A 217 -5.93 10.40 -8.88
CA LYS A 217 -5.46 10.75 -7.52
C LYS A 217 -5.02 9.53 -6.73
N TYR A 218 -4.18 8.62 -7.22
CA TYR A 218 -3.49 7.69 -6.30
C TYR A 218 -2.11 7.33 -6.81
N MET A 219 -1.10 7.81 -6.10
CA MET A 219 0.16 7.11 -6.04
C MET A 219 0.88 7.37 -4.72
N LEU A 220 1.29 6.25 -4.12
CA LEU A 220 1.65 6.00 -2.72
C LEU A 220 0.48 6.17 -1.75
#